data_AF-A0AAE2XYE5-F1
#
_entry.id   AF-A0AAE2XYE5-F1
#
_cell.length_a   1.000
_cell.length_b   1.000
_cell.length_c   1.000
_cell.angle_alpha   90.00
_cell.angle_beta   90.00
_cell.angle_gamma   90.00
#
_symmetry.space_group_name_H-M   'P 1'
#
loop_
_entity.id
_entity.type
_entity.pdbx_description
1 polymer ?
#
loop_
_entity_poly.entity_id
_entity_poly.type
_entity_poly.pdbx_seq_one_letter_code
_entity_poly.pdbx_strand_id
1 'polypeptide(L)'
;MDLKVLLLGIDGATWNVILPLVEQGKLPTFKQLIENGVWANLESTIPFLSSPAWKSYSTGKNPGKLGLFGWCRFDIKNLELRVNVNTPSRTPEIWDYLGE
;
A
#
# COMPACT_ATOMS: atom_id res chain seq x y z
N MET A 1 18.30 -15.83 -17.13
CA MET A 1 17.05 -15.17 -17.56
C MET A 1 16.85 -14.01 -16.62
N ASP A 2 16.72 -12.80 -17.17
CA ASP A 2 16.37 -11.64 -16.35
C ASP A 2 14.88 -11.72 -16.03
N LEU A 3 14.56 -11.94 -14.76
CA LEU A 3 13.19 -12.02 -14.29
C LEU A 3 12.61 -10.60 -14.24
N LYS A 4 11.65 -10.29 -15.10
CA LYS A 4 10.88 -9.05 -15.01
C LYS A 4 9.78 -9.21 -13.96
N VAL A 5 9.77 -8.32 -12.97
CA VAL A 5 8.78 -8.31 -11.89
C VAL A 5 7.87 -7.10 -12.07
N LEU A 6 6.55 -7.32 -11.98
CA LEU A 6 5.54 -6.27 -11.91
C LEU A 6 4.88 -6.33 -10.54
N LEU A 7 4.76 -5.17 -9.90
CA LEU A 7 4.10 -5.04 -8.62
C LEU A 7 2.92 -4.08 -8.77
N LEU A 8 1.72 -4.61 -8.53
CA LEU A 8 0.45 -3.89 -8.72
C LEU A 8 -0.24 -3.71 -7.37
N GLY A 9 -0.51 -2.46 -7.00
CA GLY A 9 -1.37 -2.14 -5.86
C GLY A 9 -2.71 -1.59 -6.34
N ILE A 10 -3.81 -2.03 -5.71
CA ILE A 10 -5.17 -1.60 -6.04
C ILE A 10 -5.85 -1.13 -4.76
N ASP A 11 -6.15 0.17 -4.66
CA ASP A 11 -6.78 0.73 -3.48
C ASP A 11 -8.23 0.22 -3.33
N GLY A 12 -8.64 -0.15 -2.11
CA GLY A 12 -9.97 -0.68 -1.80
C GLY A 12 -10.28 -2.10 -2.31
N ALA A 13 -9.30 -2.82 -2.88
CA ALA A 13 -9.51 -4.14 -3.48
C ALA A 13 -9.53 -5.29 -2.46
N THR A 14 -10.48 -5.27 -1.54
CA THR A 14 -10.63 -6.34 -0.53
C THR A 14 -11.15 -7.64 -1.15
N TRP A 15 -10.85 -8.78 -0.53
CA TRP A 15 -11.36 -10.09 -0.98
C TRP A 15 -12.89 -10.18 -0.94
N ASN A 16 -13.54 -9.43 -0.04
CA ASN A 16 -15.01 -9.32 0.03
C ASN A 16 -15.62 -8.65 -1.22
N VAL A 17 -14.81 -7.94 -2.02
CA VAL A 17 -15.23 -7.37 -3.31
C VAL A 17 -14.76 -8.24 -4.47
N ILE A 18 -13.49 -8.70 -4.44
CA ILE A 18 -12.90 -9.46 -5.55
C ILE A 18 -13.60 -10.81 -5.73
N LEU A 19 -13.80 -11.59 -4.65
CA LEU A 19 -14.31 -12.96 -4.76
C LEU A 19 -15.74 -13.01 -5.35
N PRO A 20 -16.72 -12.20 -4.90
CA PRO A 20 -18.05 -12.20 -5.51
C PRO A 20 -18.02 -11.81 -7.00
N LEU A 21 -17.13 -10.90 -7.40
CA LEU A 21 -16.99 -10.50 -8.80
C LEU A 21 -16.33 -11.59 -9.66
N VAL A 22 -15.40 -12.36 -9.09
CA VAL A 22 -14.82 -13.55 -9.72
C VAL A 22 -15.90 -14.62 -9.93
N GLU A 23 -16.72 -14.90 -8.92
CA GLU A 23 -17.82 -15.87 -9.01
C GLU A 23 -18.86 -15.49 -10.07
N GLN A 24 -19.13 -14.19 -10.22
CA GLN A 24 -20.00 -13.65 -11.28
C GLN A 24 -19.36 -13.67 -12.68
N GLY A 25 -18.11 -14.12 -12.82
CA GLY A 25 -17.38 -14.13 -14.08
C GLY A 25 -16.92 -12.76 -14.56
N LYS A 26 -16.94 -11.72 -13.70
CA LYS A 26 -16.59 -10.33 -14.07
C LYS A 26 -15.10 -10.04 -13.98
N LEU A 27 -14.33 -10.86 -13.26
CA LEU A 27 -12.88 -10.69 -13.08
C LEU A 27 -12.10 -11.93 -13.54
N PRO A 28 -12.08 -12.24 -14.85
CA PRO A 28 -11.45 -13.46 -15.37
C PRO A 28 -9.93 -13.52 -15.11
N THR A 29 -9.24 -12.39 -15.11
CA THR A 29 -7.80 -12.33 -14.80
C THR A 29 -7.52 -12.65 -13.33
N PHE A 30 -8.31 -12.11 -12.39
CA PHE A 30 -8.16 -12.45 -10.97
C PHE A 30 -8.46 -13.93 -10.72
N LYS A 31 -9.46 -14.49 -11.39
CA LYS A 31 -9.74 -15.93 -11.34
C LYS A 31 -8.49 -16.75 -11.68
N GLN A 32 -7.84 -16.45 -12.81
CA GLN A 32 -6.62 -17.14 -13.23
C GLN A 32 -5.47 -16.96 -12.23
N LEU A 33 -5.30 -15.76 -11.66
CA LEU A 33 -4.26 -15.48 -10.66
C LEU A 33 -4.49 -16.25 -9.35
N ILE A 34 -5.75 -16.40 -8.93
CA ILE A 34 -6.14 -17.17 -7.74
C ILE A 34 -5.91 -18.67 -7.96
N GLU A 35 -6.29 -19.20 -9.12
CA GLU A 35 -6.19 -20.63 -9.44
C GLU A 35 -4.75 -21.09 -9.69
N ASN A 36 -3.91 -20.23 -10.28
CA ASN A 36 -2.55 -20.58 -10.70
C ASN A 36 -1.45 -19.92 -9.86
N GLY A 37 -1.82 -19.22 -8.79
CA GLY A 37 -0.91 -18.45 -7.95
C GLY A 37 -1.12 -18.70 -6.46
N VAL A 38 -0.61 -17.76 -5.65
CA VAL A 38 -0.76 -17.79 -4.19
C VAL A 38 -1.46 -16.51 -3.76
N TRP A 39 -2.47 -16.65 -2.90
CA TRP A 39 -3.20 -15.54 -2.32
C TRP A 39 -3.48 -15.81 -0.84
N ALA A 40 -3.55 -14.73 -0.06
CA ALA A 40 -3.84 -14.79 1.37
C ALA A 40 -4.41 -13.44 1.85
N ASN A 41 -4.94 -13.43 3.07
CA ASN A 41 -5.19 -12.19 3.79
C ASN A 41 -3.85 -11.61 4.27
N LEU A 42 -3.59 -10.34 3.94
CA LEU A 42 -2.45 -9.59 4.46
C LEU A 42 -2.91 -8.65 5.55
N GLU A 43 -2.12 -8.55 6.62
CA GLU A 43 -2.34 -7.55 7.66
C GLU A 43 -1.94 -6.17 7.14
N SER A 44 -2.84 -5.20 7.29
CA SER A 44 -2.58 -3.81 6.91
C SER A 44 -1.75 -3.09 7.98
N THR A 45 -1.36 -1.86 7.69
CA THR A 45 -0.75 -0.98 8.69
C THR A 45 -1.76 -0.54 9.75
N ILE A 46 -1.27 -0.16 10.92
CA ILE A 46 -2.03 0.59 11.92
C ILE A 46 -1.50 2.04 11.95
N PRO A 47 -2.31 3.05 11.59
CA PRO A 47 -3.71 2.97 11.16
C PRO A 47 -3.89 2.47 9.71
N PHE A 48 -5.07 1.91 9.41
CA PHE A 48 -5.45 1.34 8.11
C PHE A 48 -5.90 2.42 7.11
N LEU A 49 -5.07 3.44 6.91
CA LEU A 49 -5.30 4.52 5.95
C LEU A 49 -4.37 4.40 4.74
N SER A 50 -4.80 4.82 3.56
CA SER A 50 -3.99 4.72 2.34
C SER A 50 -2.63 5.42 2.48
N SER A 51 -2.59 6.62 3.07
CA SER A 51 -1.34 7.39 3.26
C SER A 51 -0.22 6.60 3.97
N PRO A 52 -0.43 6.05 5.19
CA PRO A 52 0.56 5.19 5.82
C PRO A 52 0.77 3.85 5.12
N ALA A 53 -0.28 3.23 4.56
CA ALA A 53 -0.19 1.92 3.93
C ALA A 53 0.75 1.94 2.70
N TRP A 54 0.57 2.90 1.80
CA TRP A 54 1.38 3.01 0.58
C TRP A 54 2.85 3.24 0.88
N LYS A 55 3.18 4.13 1.82
CA LYS A 55 4.58 4.34 2.22
C LYS A 55 5.16 3.16 2.99
N SER A 56 4.37 2.45 3.77
CA SER A 56 4.86 1.27 4.48
C SER A 56 5.22 0.16 3.52
N TYR A 57 4.39 -0.06 2.51
CA TYR A 57 4.64 -1.03 1.44
C TYR A 57 5.90 -0.67 0.64
N SER A 58 6.08 0.59 0.22
CA SER A 58 7.22 0.95 -0.64
C SER A 58 8.55 1.03 0.10
N THR A 59 8.53 1.27 1.41
CA THR A 59 9.76 1.40 2.24
C THR A 59 10.06 0.18 3.12
N GLY A 60 9.12 -0.75 3.28
CA GLY A 60 9.20 -1.85 4.24
C GLY A 60 9.19 -1.41 5.72
N LYS A 61 8.77 -0.18 6.02
CA LYS A 61 8.72 0.38 7.40
C LYS A 61 7.29 0.56 7.87
N ASN A 62 7.06 0.43 9.17
CA ASN A 62 5.75 0.72 9.75
C ASN A 62 5.48 2.24 9.90
N PRO A 63 4.21 2.66 10.08
CA PRO A 63 3.84 4.06 10.26
C PRO A 63 4.64 4.82 11.34
N GLY A 64 4.97 4.14 12.44
CA GLY A 64 5.76 4.72 13.53
C GLY A 64 7.19 5.09 13.13
N LYS A 65 7.87 4.22 12.37
CA LYS A 65 9.21 4.51 11.82
C LYS A 65 9.19 5.62 10.77
N LEU A 66 8.05 5.81 10.10
CA LEU A 66 7.86 6.83 9.08
C LEU A 66 7.37 8.16 9.66
N GLY A 67 6.83 8.17 10.89
CA GLY A 67 6.16 9.33 11.47
C GLY A 67 4.92 9.76 10.69
N LEU A 68 4.32 8.84 9.92
CA LEU A 68 3.20 9.09 9.03
C LEU A 68 2.01 8.24 9.46
N PHE A 69 0.94 8.89 9.94
CA PHE A 69 -0.25 8.22 10.47
C PHE A 69 -1.53 8.56 9.70
N GLY A 70 -1.44 9.37 8.65
CA GLY A 70 -2.57 9.85 7.87
C GLY A 70 -2.19 11.05 7.02
N TRP A 71 -3.18 11.62 6.33
CA TRP A 71 -2.97 12.77 5.44
C TRP A 71 -2.67 14.07 6.16
N CYS A 72 -3.16 14.22 7.39
CA CYS A 72 -3.00 15.42 8.19
C CYS A 72 -2.44 15.09 9.57
N ARG A 73 -1.73 16.05 10.16
CA ARG A 73 -1.26 16.03 11.55
C ARG A 73 -1.63 17.35 12.21
N PHE A 74 -1.99 17.30 13.48
CA PHE A 74 -2.23 18.52 14.24
C PHE A 74 -0.91 19.03 14.83
N ASP A 75 -0.50 20.23 14.48
CA ASP A 75 0.63 20.92 15.11
C ASP A 75 0.15 21.58 16.39
N ILE A 76 0.38 20.90 17.51
CA ILE A 76 -0.03 21.36 18.85
C ILE A 76 0.62 22.69 19.20
N LYS A 77 1.84 22.98 18.71
CA LYS A 77 2.55 24.21 19.05
C LYS A 77 1.89 25.44 18.44
N ASN A 78 1.43 25.31 17.20
CA ASN A 78 0.82 26.40 16.45
C ASN A 78 -0.72 26.31 16.41
N LEU A 79 -1.31 25.27 17.03
CA LEU A 79 -2.74 24.98 17.06
C LEU A 79 -3.37 24.91 15.66
N GLU A 80 -2.67 24.29 14.71
CA GLU A 80 -3.10 24.22 13.32
C GLU A 80 -3.08 22.80 12.76
N LEU A 81 -3.98 22.51 11.83
CA LEU A 81 -3.95 21.27 11.07
C LEU A 81 -2.97 21.40 9.90
N ARG A 82 -1.92 20.58 9.88
CA ARG A 82 -0.96 20.52 8.79
C ARG A 82 -1.23 19.30 7.92
N VAL A 83 -1.27 19.51 6.60
CA VAL A 83 -1.24 18.41 5.64
C VAL A 83 0.18 17.83 5.61
N ASN A 84 0.30 16.51 5.58
CA ASN A 84 1.55 15.82 5.33
C ASN A 84 1.89 15.92 3.84
N VAL A 85 2.19 17.13 3.38
CA VAL A 85 2.76 17.39 2.06
C VAL A 85 4.23 17.08 2.08
N ASN A 86 4.68 16.26 1.12
CA ASN A 86 6.09 16.06 0.82
C ASN A 86 6.94 15.85 2.08
N THR A 87 6.49 14.98 3.00
CA THR A 87 7.36 14.53 4.08
C THR A 87 8.50 13.81 3.37
N PRO A 88 9.72 14.37 3.31
CA PRO A 88 10.82 13.66 2.68
C PRO A 88 10.95 12.41 3.54
N SER A 89 10.57 11.25 3.00
CA SER A 89 10.94 10.02 3.64
C SER A 89 12.46 10.06 3.63
N ARG A 90 13.09 10.23 4.79
CA ARG A 90 14.53 10.01 4.97
C ARG A 90 14.91 8.54 4.71
N THR A 91 13.99 7.79 4.12
CA THR A 91 13.99 6.36 3.89
C THR A 91 13.83 6.18 2.40
N PRO A 92 14.83 5.59 1.73
CA PRO A 92 14.68 5.18 0.34
C PRO A 92 13.58 4.13 0.20
N GLU A 93 12.89 4.18 -0.92
CA GLU A 93 11.86 3.23 -1.33
C GLU A 93 12.46 2.13 -2.20
N ILE A 94 11.70 1.05 -2.41
CA ILE A 94 12.13 -0.08 -3.23
C ILE A 94 12.63 0.34 -4.63
N TRP A 95 12.02 1.38 -5.22
CA TRP A 95 12.39 1.90 -6.53
C TRP A 95 13.74 2.63 -6.53
N ASP A 96 14.13 3.24 -5.41
CA ASP A 96 15.43 3.90 -5.28
C ASP A 96 16.54 2.85 -5.35
N TYR A 97 16.34 1.68 -4.72
CA TYR A 97 17.32 0.58 -4.77
C TYR A 97 17.33 -0.17 -6.11
N LEU A 98 16.19 -0.26 -6.80
CA LEU A 98 16.07 -0.99 -8.07
C LEU A 98 16.38 -0.13 -9.30
N GLY A 99 16.39 1.19 -9.14
CA GLY A 99 16.65 2.17 -10.21
C GLY A 99 18.11 2.59 -10.32
N GLU A 100 18.94 2.25 -9.33
CA GLU A 100 20.42 2.32 -9.39
C GLU A 100 21.00 1.19 -10.26
#